data_AF-A0A6G2RXA6-F1
#
_entry.id   AF-A0A6G2RXA6-F1
#
_cell.length_a   1.000
_cell.length_b   1.000
_cell.length_c   1.000
_cell.angle_alpha   90.00
_cell.angle_beta   90.00
_cell.angle_gamma   90.00
#
_symmetry.space_group_name_H-M   'P 1'
#
loop_
_entity.id
_entity.type
_entity.pdbx_description
1 polymer ?
#
loop_
_entity_poly.entity_id
_entity_poly.type
_entity_poly.pdbx_seq_one_letter_code
_entity_poly.pdbx_strand_id
1 'polypeptide(L)'
;MFLLLLEKRQQMPKIPSLALIPLYLWLYFGDDYVPTRQAVKALRTWLKDGMRNKRVAREAARGMLQQLDHSLASDTARNRLLRLLTDVGYTGRFDQEELVEAARAVFEPASVFAGTGLVRAAGHPDVAVTVEGFLTYTEAMCTAIRRVRDGGLDTALFDRVRLVHRRTKPDYLARHHEYAAADSGAFAAAFAAPMLDDVVNDCGRELLTIVGFEVLSAEGHLGHVV
;
A
#
# COMPACT_ATOMS: atom_id res chain seq x y z
N MET A 1 35.50 16.23 -1.29
CA MET A 1 34.24 16.20 -0.50
C MET A 1 33.40 14.95 -0.76
N PHE A 2 33.08 14.60 -2.03
CA PHE A 2 32.27 13.41 -2.38
C PHE A 2 32.86 12.05 -1.92
N LEU A 3 34.18 11.86 -2.00
CA LEU A 3 34.84 10.62 -1.56
C LEU A 3 34.79 10.41 -0.04
N LEU A 4 34.94 11.49 0.74
CA LEU A 4 34.78 11.49 2.20
C LEU A 4 33.34 11.15 2.63
N LEU A 5 32.34 11.61 1.87
CA LEU A 5 30.94 11.25 2.09
C LEU A 5 30.65 9.79 1.72
N LEU A 6 31.26 9.26 0.65
CA LEU A 6 31.19 7.85 0.27
C LEU A 6 31.84 6.93 1.32
N GLU A 7 33.01 7.31 1.82
CA GLU A 7 33.74 6.59 2.87
C GLU A 7 32.97 6.61 4.19
N LYS A 8 32.43 7.75 4.59
CA LYS A 8 31.55 7.85 5.76
C LYS A 8 30.25 7.08 5.60
N ARG A 9 29.67 7.04 4.39
CA ARG A 9 28.48 6.22 4.11
C ARG A 9 28.73 4.72 4.25
N GLN A 10 29.96 4.24 4.03
CA GLN A 10 30.29 2.83 4.29
C GLN A 10 30.35 2.51 5.80
N GLN A 11 30.64 3.52 6.63
CA GLN A 11 30.78 3.40 8.09
C GLN A 11 29.47 3.63 8.85
N MET A 12 28.43 4.16 8.19
CA MET A 12 27.14 4.44 8.83
C MET A 12 26.15 3.28 8.70
N PRO A 13 25.29 3.04 9.72
CA PRO A 13 24.20 2.09 9.59
C PRO A 13 23.33 2.47 8.39
N LYS A 14 23.12 1.52 7.49
CA LYS A 14 22.27 1.73 6.31
C LYS A 14 20.83 1.74 6.76
N ILE A 15 20.27 2.93 6.98
CA ILE A 15 18.87 3.11 7.36
C ILE A 15 18.02 3.10 6.07
N PRO A 16 17.19 2.09 5.83
CA PRO A 16 16.55 1.94 4.52
C PRO A 16 15.41 2.92 4.28
N SER A 17 14.90 3.58 5.33
CA SER A 17 14.03 4.76 5.19
C SER A 17 14.73 5.93 4.49
N LEU A 18 16.07 6.03 4.53
CA LEU A 18 16.79 7.06 3.77
C LEU A 18 16.72 6.86 2.26
N ALA A 19 16.35 5.66 1.78
CA ALA A 19 16.07 5.44 0.37
C ALA A 19 14.76 6.13 -0.08
N LEU A 20 13.91 6.57 0.85
CA LEU A 20 12.73 7.37 0.52
C LEU A 20 13.08 8.80 0.09
N ILE A 21 14.21 9.36 0.56
CA ILE A 21 14.64 10.71 0.18
C ILE A 21 14.87 10.85 -1.34
N PRO A 22 15.74 10.04 -1.98
CA PRO A 22 15.94 10.13 -3.42
C PRO A 22 14.66 9.74 -4.20
N LEU A 23 13.80 8.90 -3.64
CA LEU A 23 12.53 8.52 -4.23
C LEU A 23 11.55 9.70 -4.26
N TYR A 24 11.41 10.41 -3.15
CA TYR A 24 10.64 11.64 -3.02
C TYR A 24 11.17 12.73 -3.97
N LEU A 25 12.49 12.93 -4.00
CA LEU A 25 13.10 13.94 -4.87
C LEU A 25 12.80 13.66 -6.35
N TRP A 26 12.95 12.41 -6.78
CA TRP A 26 12.58 12.02 -8.13
C TRP A 26 11.08 12.21 -8.40
N LEU A 27 10.21 11.79 -7.48
CA LEU A 27 8.75 11.85 -7.66
C LEU A 27 8.29 13.29 -7.97
N TYR A 28 8.74 14.27 -7.17
CA TYR A 28 8.28 15.65 -7.27
C TYR A 28 9.15 16.55 -8.15
N PHE A 29 10.47 16.37 -8.17
CA PHE A 29 11.39 17.26 -8.89
C PHE A 29 12.00 16.62 -10.15
N GLY A 30 12.01 15.29 -10.24
CA GLY A 30 12.35 14.56 -11.46
C GLY A 30 13.82 14.32 -11.73
N ASP A 31 14.09 13.99 -12.98
CA ASP A 31 15.36 13.39 -13.42
C ASP A 31 16.56 14.35 -13.31
N ASP A 32 16.30 15.66 -13.32
CA ASP A 32 17.32 16.69 -13.07
C ASP A 32 17.88 16.61 -11.64
N TYR A 33 17.11 16.06 -10.70
CA TYR A 33 17.53 15.89 -9.31
C TYR A 33 17.98 14.45 -9.03
N VAL A 34 17.21 13.47 -9.50
CA VAL A 34 17.51 12.05 -9.31
C VAL A 34 17.07 11.31 -10.57
N PRO A 35 17.98 10.70 -11.36
CA PRO A 35 17.60 9.95 -12.55
C PRO A 35 16.67 8.76 -12.23
N THR A 36 15.72 8.42 -13.11
CA THR A 36 14.76 7.30 -12.89
C THR A 36 15.45 5.99 -12.49
N ARG A 37 16.62 5.67 -13.08
CA ARG A 37 17.40 4.47 -12.71
C ARG A 37 17.79 4.44 -11.23
N GLN A 38 18.11 5.60 -10.64
CA GLN A 38 18.43 5.72 -9.22
C GLN A 38 17.16 5.61 -8.36
N ALA A 39 16.05 6.16 -8.81
CA ALA A 39 14.76 6.05 -8.12
C ALA A 39 14.27 4.59 -8.06
N VAL A 40 14.39 3.84 -9.16
CA VAL A 40 14.13 2.37 -9.20
C VAL A 40 15.00 1.63 -8.18
N LYS A 41 16.29 1.98 -8.09
CA LYS A 41 17.21 1.38 -7.11
C LYS A 41 16.83 1.75 -5.68
N ALA A 42 16.38 2.98 -5.45
CA ALA A 42 15.93 3.46 -4.15
C ALA A 42 14.69 2.68 -3.67
N LEU A 43 13.66 2.54 -4.53
CA LEU A 43 12.46 1.75 -4.19
C LEU A 43 12.81 0.30 -3.88
N ARG A 44 13.66 -0.35 -4.69
CA ARG A 44 14.15 -1.72 -4.43
C ARG A 44 14.87 -1.83 -3.09
N THR A 45 15.66 -0.81 -2.73
CA THR A 45 16.43 -0.79 -1.48
C THR A 45 15.50 -0.65 -0.27
N TRP A 46 14.54 0.28 -0.33
CA TRP A 46 13.53 0.48 0.71
C TRP A 46 12.68 -0.78 0.93
N LEU A 47 12.15 -1.36 -0.16
CA LEU A 47 11.28 -2.54 -0.07
C LEU A 47 12.00 -3.76 0.50
N LYS A 48 13.26 -3.99 0.09
CA LYS A 48 14.05 -5.13 0.56
C LYS A 48 14.25 -5.15 2.07
N ASP A 49 14.26 -3.99 2.72
CA ASP A 49 14.37 -3.92 4.17
C ASP A 49 13.02 -4.15 4.87
N GLY A 50 11.95 -3.53 4.37
CA GLY A 50 10.59 -3.74 4.89
C GLY A 50 10.17 -5.22 4.89
N MET A 51 10.55 -5.97 3.86
CA MET A 51 10.27 -7.41 3.76
C MET A 51 11.06 -8.28 4.74
N ARG A 52 12.16 -7.80 5.33
CA ARG A 52 13.00 -8.61 6.23
C ARG A 52 12.46 -8.72 7.64
N ASN A 53 11.45 -7.93 7.99
CA ASN A 53 11.01 -7.81 9.38
C ASN A 53 9.54 -8.20 9.54
N LYS A 54 9.29 -9.42 10.04
CA LYS A 54 7.93 -9.91 10.33
C LYS A 54 7.17 -9.03 11.34
N ARG A 55 7.87 -8.31 12.22
CA ARG A 55 7.24 -7.34 13.13
C ARG A 55 6.64 -6.17 12.37
N VAL A 56 7.37 -5.62 11.40
CA VAL A 56 6.89 -4.52 10.54
C VAL A 56 5.70 -4.98 9.70
N ALA A 57 5.77 -6.20 9.12
CA ALA A 57 4.64 -6.78 8.41
C ALA A 57 3.40 -6.94 9.30
N ARG A 58 3.59 -7.35 10.57
CA ARG A 58 2.50 -7.46 11.55
C ARG A 58 1.92 -6.10 11.95
N GLU A 59 2.73 -5.06 12.07
CA GLU A 59 2.27 -3.70 12.35
C GLU A 59 1.42 -3.15 11.20
N ALA A 60 1.88 -3.30 9.96
CA ALA A 60 1.08 -2.94 8.78
C ALA A 60 -0.24 -3.74 8.70
N ALA A 61 -0.19 -5.04 8.98
CA ALA A 61 -1.38 -5.91 9.00
C ALA A 61 -2.41 -5.49 10.07
N ARG A 62 -1.97 -4.96 11.22
CA ARG A 62 -2.90 -4.40 12.23
C ARG A 62 -3.62 -3.17 11.72
N GLY A 63 -2.93 -2.26 11.02
CA GLY A 63 -3.55 -1.08 10.43
C GLY A 63 -4.63 -1.46 9.40
N MET A 64 -4.36 -2.43 8.54
CA MET A 64 -5.35 -2.95 7.58
C MET A 64 -6.54 -3.62 8.28
N LEU A 65 -6.29 -4.43 9.33
CA LEU A 65 -7.36 -5.04 10.11
C LEU A 65 -8.28 -4.00 10.75
N GLN A 66 -7.73 -2.90 11.26
CA GLN A 66 -8.53 -1.82 11.87
C GLN A 66 -9.47 -1.16 10.88
N GLN A 67 -9.08 -1.04 9.60
CA GLN A 67 -9.96 -0.52 8.54
C GLN A 67 -11.09 -1.49 8.21
N LEU A 68 -10.85 -2.81 8.31
CA LEU A 68 -11.86 -3.83 8.02
C LEU A 68 -12.70 -4.24 9.23
N ASP A 69 -12.42 -3.73 10.43
CA ASP A 69 -13.04 -4.27 11.62
C ASP A 69 -14.57 -4.03 11.64
N HIS A 70 -15.29 -5.06 12.07
CA HIS A 70 -16.70 -4.94 12.45
C HIS A 70 -16.78 -5.19 13.95
N SER A 71 -17.53 -4.37 14.69
CA SER A 71 -17.66 -4.51 16.15
C SER A 71 -18.10 -5.91 16.58
N LEU A 72 -19.01 -6.51 15.82
CA LEU A 72 -19.54 -7.87 16.01
C LEU A 72 -18.69 -9.01 15.43
N ALA A 73 -17.51 -8.74 14.85
CA ALA A 73 -16.59 -9.79 14.46
C ALA A 73 -16.04 -10.53 15.70
N SER A 74 -15.70 -11.81 15.55
CA SER A 74 -15.10 -12.59 16.63
C SER A 74 -13.59 -12.38 16.71
N ASP A 75 -13.02 -12.52 17.91
CA ASP A 75 -11.57 -12.42 18.09
C ASP A 75 -10.82 -13.52 17.33
N THR A 76 -11.44 -14.69 17.14
CA THR A 76 -10.89 -15.76 16.30
C THR A 76 -10.78 -15.32 14.84
N ALA A 77 -11.80 -14.66 14.30
CA ALA A 77 -11.77 -14.12 12.94
C ALA A 77 -10.69 -13.03 12.79
N ARG A 78 -10.64 -12.07 13.73
CA ARG A 78 -9.61 -11.02 13.76
C ARG A 78 -8.19 -11.59 13.79
N ASN A 79 -7.95 -12.57 14.66
CA ASN A 79 -6.64 -13.21 14.78
C ASN A 79 -6.26 -14.02 13.54
N ARG A 80 -7.22 -14.72 12.91
CA ARG A 80 -7.00 -15.42 11.63
C ARG A 80 -6.60 -14.45 10.54
N LEU A 81 -7.36 -13.36 10.35
CA LEU A 81 -7.06 -12.36 9.33
C LEU A 81 -5.72 -11.65 9.59
N LEU A 82 -5.45 -11.26 10.83
CA LEU A 82 -4.17 -10.64 11.20
C LEU A 82 -2.97 -11.54 10.85
N ARG A 83 -3.07 -12.84 11.11
CA ARG A 83 -2.03 -13.81 10.78
C ARG A 83 -1.82 -13.88 9.28
N LEU A 84 -2.90 -14.05 8.50
CA LEU A 84 -2.83 -14.11 7.05
C LEU A 84 -2.20 -12.84 6.47
N LEU A 85 -2.68 -11.66 6.84
CA LEU A 85 -2.11 -10.38 6.38
C LEU A 85 -0.64 -10.19 6.79
N THR A 86 -0.25 -10.67 7.97
CA THR A 86 1.16 -10.66 8.37
C THR A 86 2.00 -11.53 7.44
N ASP A 87 1.50 -12.73 7.10
CA ASP A 87 2.21 -13.66 6.20
C ASP A 87 2.22 -13.15 4.75
N VAL A 88 1.14 -12.49 4.30
CA VAL A 88 1.09 -11.76 3.02
C VAL A 88 2.16 -10.68 2.98
N GLY A 89 2.20 -9.79 3.97
CA GLY A 89 3.19 -8.71 4.03
C GLY A 89 4.63 -9.20 4.13
N TYR A 90 4.85 -10.38 4.74
CA TYR A 90 6.17 -10.97 4.89
C TYR A 90 6.63 -11.75 3.64
N THR A 91 5.73 -12.46 2.96
CA THR A 91 6.09 -13.37 1.86
C THR A 91 5.74 -12.83 0.47
N GLY A 92 4.83 -11.85 0.39
CA GLY A 92 4.22 -11.35 -0.84
C GLY A 92 3.35 -12.39 -1.55
N ARG A 93 2.82 -13.38 -0.81
CA ARG A 93 1.99 -14.47 -1.33
C ARG A 93 0.80 -14.70 -0.42
N PHE A 94 -0.30 -15.16 -1.00
CA PHE A 94 -1.51 -15.53 -0.28
C PHE A 94 -2.32 -16.55 -1.09
N ASP A 95 -3.16 -17.30 -0.38
CA ASP A 95 -4.27 -18.05 -0.96
C ASP A 95 -5.48 -17.12 -1.06
N GLN A 96 -6.01 -16.95 -2.27
CA GLN A 96 -7.07 -15.99 -2.53
C GLN A 96 -8.37 -16.37 -1.82
N GLU A 97 -8.76 -17.64 -1.87
CA GLU A 97 -10.00 -18.13 -1.25
C GLU A 97 -9.90 -18.00 0.27
N GLU A 98 -8.76 -18.41 0.86
CA GLU A 98 -8.56 -18.31 2.30
C GLU A 98 -8.59 -16.85 2.79
N LEU A 99 -7.99 -15.94 2.02
CA LEU A 99 -7.96 -14.52 2.37
C LEU A 99 -9.36 -13.89 2.24
N VAL A 100 -10.13 -14.23 1.20
CA VAL A 100 -11.52 -13.77 1.02
C VAL A 100 -12.36 -14.20 2.22
N GLU A 101 -12.31 -15.48 2.59
CA GLU A 101 -13.08 -16.00 3.73
C GLU A 101 -12.71 -15.29 5.04
N ALA A 102 -11.42 -15.11 5.30
CA ALA A 102 -10.95 -14.45 6.50
C ALA A 102 -11.33 -12.96 6.54
N ALA A 103 -11.26 -12.27 5.39
CA ALA A 103 -11.68 -10.88 5.26
C ALA A 103 -13.19 -10.73 5.51
N ARG A 104 -14.02 -11.57 4.87
CA ARG A 104 -15.49 -11.57 5.08
C ARG A 104 -15.86 -11.89 6.53
N ALA A 105 -15.19 -12.85 7.17
CA ALA A 105 -15.47 -13.18 8.57
C ALA A 105 -15.25 -12.01 9.56
N VAL A 106 -14.43 -11.02 9.18
CA VAL A 106 -14.21 -9.80 9.96
C VAL A 106 -15.07 -8.64 9.46
N PHE A 107 -15.11 -8.39 8.16
CA PHE A 107 -15.79 -7.24 7.57
C PHE A 107 -17.31 -7.40 7.52
N GLU A 108 -17.77 -8.63 7.25
CA GLU A 108 -19.15 -9.05 7.02
C GLU A 108 -19.50 -10.26 7.90
N PRO A 109 -19.48 -10.12 9.24
CA PRO A 109 -19.67 -11.26 10.14
C PRO A 109 -21.02 -11.93 9.90
N ALA A 110 -21.02 -13.26 9.85
CA ALA A 110 -22.21 -14.07 9.55
C ALA A 110 -23.39 -13.78 10.52
N SER A 111 -23.12 -13.38 11.76
CA SER A 111 -24.14 -12.97 12.73
C SER A 111 -25.02 -11.80 12.27
N VAL A 112 -24.55 -11.01 11.31
CA VAL A 112 -25.24 -9.84 10.76
C VAL A 112 -25.63 -10.05 9.30
N PHE A 113 -24.74 -10.65 8.50
CA PHE A 113 -24.86 -10.69 7.05
C PHE A 113 -25.35 -12.03 6.49
N ALA A 114 -25.40 -13.11 7.30
CA ALA A 114 -25.83 -14.41 6.78
C ALA A 114 -27.31 -14.36 6.33
N GLY A 115 -27.56 -14.76 5.09
CA GLY A 115 -28.90 -14.86 4.52
C GLY A 115 -29.55 -13.51 4.15
N THR A 116 -28.86 -12.38 4.29
CA THR A 116 -29.40 -11.06 3.93
C THR A 116 -29.20 -10.72 2.44
N GLY A 117 -28.19 -11.32 1.81
CA GLY A 117 -27.76 -10.97 0.44
C GLY A 117 -27.10 -9.59 0.33
N LEU A 118 -26.85 -8.92 1.46
CA LEU A 118 -26.21 -7.60 1.51
C LEU A 118 -24.68 -7.74 1.57
N VAL A 119 -23.99 -6.80 0.92
CA VAL A 119 -22.54 -6.61 1.00
C VAL A 119 -22.28 -5.31 1.76
N ARG A 120 -21.26 -5.31 2.62
CA ARG A 120 -20.90 -4.11 3.38
C ARG A 120 -20.05 -3.19 2.51
N ALA A 121 -20.32 -1.89 2.60
CA ALA A 121 -19.47 -0.83 2.11
C ALA A 121 -19.19 0.12 3.29
N ALA A 122 -17.93 0.42 3.56
CA ALA A 122 -17.54 1.27 4.68
C ALA A 122 -16.85 2.56 4.21
N GLY A 123 -17.22 3.67 4.85
CA GLY A 123 -16.72 5.01 4.56
C GLY A 123 -17.44 5.75 3.45
N HIS A 124 -16.78 6.79 2.92
CA HIS A 124 -17.42 7.72 1.98
C HIS A 124 -17.83 6.99 0.68
N PRO A 125 -19.05 7.20 0.14
CA PRO A 125 -19.58 6.46 -1.01
C PRO A 125 -18.65 6.41 -2.24
N ASP A 126 -18.01 7.53 -2.58
CA ASP A 126 -17.09 7.60 -3.73
C ASP A 126 -15.79 6.78 -3.57
N VAL A 127 -15.44 6.39 -2.35
CA VAL A 127 -14.19 5.69 -2.01
C VAL A 127 -14.44 4.58 -0.99
N ALA A 128 -15.63 3.98 -1.04
CA ALA A 128 -16.06 3.03 -0.04
C ALA A 128 -15.17 1.77 -0.07
N VAL A 129 -14.78 1.30 1.11
CA VAL A 129 -14.05 0.05 1.27
C VAL A 129 -15.04 -1.10 1.23
N THR A 130 -14.78 -2.06 0.35
CA THR A 130 -15.46 -3.36 0.25
C THR A 130 -14.44 -4.48 0.38
N VAL A 131 -14.89 -5.72 0.61
CA VAL A 131 -14.00 -6.89 0.60
C VAL A 131 -13.31 -7.03 -0.76
N GLU A 132 -14.05 -6.86 -1.86
CA GLU A 132 -13.52 -6.95 -3.22
C GLU A 132 -12.46 -5.87 -3.49
N GLY A 133 -12.71 -4.63 -3.07
CA GLY A 133 -11.73 -3.53 -3.18
C GLY A 133 -10.47 -3.80 -2.35
N PHE A 134 -10.63 -4.33 -1.13
CA PHE A 134 -9.52 -4.72 -0.28
C PHE A 134 -8.66 -5.86 -0.88
N LEU A 135 -9.30 -6.86 -1.47
CA LEU A 135 -8.61 -7.97 -2.13
C LEU A 135 -7.85 -7.48 -3.36
N THR A 136 -8.47 -6.62 -4.17
CA THR A 136 -7.83 -6.00 -5.33
C THR A 136 -6.59 -5.20 -4.91
N TYR A 137 -6.69 -4.41 -3.84
CA TYR A 137 -5.55 -3.69 -3.28
C TYR A 137 -4.45 -4.65 -2.78
N THR A 138 -4.82 -5.73 -2.08
CA THR A 138 -3.88 -6.72 -1.56
C THR A 138 -3.16 -7.46 -2.70
N GLU A 139 -3.88 -7.80 -3.76
CA GLU A 139 -3.32 -8.39 -4.96
C GLU A 139 -2.36 -7.44 -5.67
N ALA A 140 -2.75 -6.17 -5.84
CA ALA A 140 -1.90 -5.14 -6.41
C ALA A 140 -0.58 -5.02 -5.64
N MET A 141 -0.66 -4.95 -4.31
CA MET A 141 0.53 -4.89 -3.45
C MET A 141 1.41 -6.13 -3.57
N CYS A 142 0.84 -7.33 -3.58
CA CYS A 142 1.61 -8.57 -3.79
C CYS A 142 2.28 -8.60 -5.16
N THR A 143 1.56 -8.20 -6.21
CA THR A 143 2.07 -8.11 -7.58
C THR A 143 3.22 -7.13 -7.68
N ALA A 144 3.10 -5.94 -7.08
CA ALA A 144 4.17 -4.97 -7.02
C ALA A 144 5.40 -5.51 -6.30
N ILE A 145 5.22 -6.15 -5.13
CA ILE A 145 6.30 -6.75 -4.35
C ILE A 145 7.03 -7.81 -5.17
N ARG A 146 6.31 -8.74 -5.80
CA ARG A 146 6.89 -9.77 -6.68
C ARG A 146 7.66 -9.14 -7.84
N ARG A 147 7.05 -8.17 -8.53
CA ARG A 147 7.67 -7.48 -9.67
C ARG A 147 8.97 -6.78 -9.29
N VAL A 148 9.00 -6.12 -8.14
CA VAL A 148 10.22 -5.45 -7.62
C VAL A 148 11.28 -6.48 -7.23
N ARG A 149 10.89 -7.57 -6.54
CA ARG A 149 11.79 -8.65 -6.11
C ARG A 149 12.44 -9.35 -7.30
N ASP A 150 11.66 -9.65 -8.32
CA ASP A 150 12.09 -10.43 -9.48
C ASP A 150 12.81 -9.55 -10.52
N GLY A 151 13.06 -8.27 -10.19
CA GLY A 151 13.83 -7.34 -11.01
C GLY A 151 13.07 -6.74 -12.20
N GLY A 152 11.77 -7.01 -12.31
CA GLY A 152 10.90 -6.60 -13.41
C GLY A 152 10.46 -5.13 -13.41
N LEU A 153 10.94 -4.32 -12.45
CA LEU A 153 10.69 -2.88 -12.45
C LEU A 153 11.66 -2.17 -13.39
N ASP A 154 11.26 -1.95 -14.65
CA ASP A 154 12.01 -1.14 -15.61
C ASP A 154 11.72 0.37 -15.46
N THR A 155 12.51 1.20 -16.12
CA THR A 155 12.37 2.67 -16.03
C THR A 155 11.10 3.17 -16.70
N ALA A 156 10.63 2.53 -17.77
CA ALA A 156 9.44 2.98 -18.50
C ALA A 156 8.15 2.78 -17.67
N LEU A 157 8.03 1.64 -16.98
CA LEU A 157 6.98 1.40 -16.00
C LEU A 157 7.06 2.42 -14.87
N PHE A 158 8.27 2.72 -14.39
CA PHE A 158 8.42 3.66 -13.28
C PHE A 158 8.08 5.10 -13.67
N ASP A 159 8.44 5.55 -14.87
CA ASP A 159 8.01 6.86 -15.39
C ASP A 159 6.48 6.95 -15.52
N ARG A 160 5.80 5.87 -15.95
CA ARG A 160 4.33 5.81 -15.96
C ARG A 160 3.73 5.90 -14.56
N VAL A 161 4.28 5.16 -13.59
CA VAL A 161 3.85 5.20 -12.19
C VAL A 161 3.94 6.63 -11.63
N ARG A 162 5.01 7.35 -11.95
CA ARG A 162 5.15 8.76 -11.57
C ARG A 162 4.10 9.65 -12.23
N LEU A 163 3.82 9.45 -13.52
CA LEU A 163 2.78 10.20 -14.22
C LEU A 163 1.40 9.98 -13.58
N VAL A 164 1.06 8.72 -13.27
CA VAL A 164 -0.20 8.37 -12.60
C VAL A 164 -0.29 9.04 -11.24
N HIS A 165 0.75 8.92 -10.40
CA HIS A 165 0.80 9.55 -9.08
C HIS A 165 0.59 11.06 -9.17
N ARG A 166 1.33 11.75 -10.05
CA ARG A 166 1.24 13.20 -10.21
C ARG A 166 -0.12 13.66 -10.76
N ARG A 167 -0.83 12.80 -11.48
CA ARG A 167 -2.19 13.07 -11.96
C ARG A 167 -3.22 12.88 -10.85
N THR A 168 -3.15 11.79 -10.08
CA THR A 168 -4.21 11.41 -9.14
C THR A 168 -4.06 12.01 -7.75
N LYS A 169 -2.82 12.25 -7.29
CA LYS A 169 -2.56 12.77 -5.94
C LYS A 169 -3.17 14.16 -5.70
N PRO A 170 -3.10 15.13 -6.63
CA PRO A 170 -3.74 16.44 -6.45
C PRO A 170 -5.26 16.33 -6.28
N ASP A 171 -5.93 15.50 -7.08
CA ASP A 171 -7.38 15.28 -6.99
C ASP A 171 -7.77 14.69 -5.64
N TYR A 172 -7.01 13.71 -5.14
CA TYR A 172 -7.17 13.18 -3.78
C TYR A 172 -7.00 14.28 -2.73
N LEU A 173 -5.93 15.07 -2.80
CA LEU A 173 -5.66 16.14 -1.83
C LEU A 173 -6.71 17.25 -1.88
N ALA A 174 -7.34 17.51 -3.02
CA ALA A 174 -8.45 18.45 -3.11
C ALA A 174 -9.67 17.97 -2.31
N ARG A 175 -9.91 16.66 -2.25
CA ARG A 175 -11.14 16.06 -1.69
C ARG A 175 -10.97 15.36 -0.33
N HIS A 176 -9.75 15.16 0.15
CA HIS A 176 -9.47 14.38 1.36
C HIS A 176 -10.28 14.85 2.59
N HIS A 177 -10.50 16.16 2.73
CA HIS A 177 -11.28 16.74 3.82
C HIS A 177 -12.77 16.35 3.76
N GLU A 178 -13.35 16.19 2.56
CA GLU A 178 -14.73 15.71 2.36
C GLU A 178 -14.84 14.26 2.86
N TYR A 179 -13.85 13.43 2.52
CA TYR A 179 -13.82 12.02 2.93
C TYR A 179 -13.62 11.87 4.44
N ALA A 180 -12.74 12.67 5.04
CA ALA A 180 -12.51 12.67 6.49
C ALA A 180 -13.75 13.11 7.28
N ALA A 181 -14.52 14.07 6.75
CA ALA A 181 -15.72 14.60 7.40
C ALA A 181 -16.92 13.65 7.34
N ALA A 182 -16.99 12.80 6.31
CA ALA A 182 -18.09 11.85 6.12
C ALA A 182 -17.97 10.58 6.98
N ASP A 183 -16.89 10.43 7.75
CA ASP A 183 -16.61 9.22 8.49
C ASP A 183 -16.21 9.49 9.95
N SER A 184 -16.22 8.44 10.76
CA SER A 184 -15.76 8.47 12.15
C SER A 184 -14.84 7.28 12.43
N GLY A 185 -13.87 7.45 13.33
CA GLY A 185 -12.95 6.37 13.70
C GLY A 185 -11.82 6.13 12.68
N ALA A 186 -11.56 4.87 12.34
CA ALA A 186 -10.34 4.46 11.62
C ALA A 186 -10.22 5.03 10.20
N PHE A 187 -11.35 5.24 9.52
CA PHE A 187 -11.37 5.80 8.16
C PHE A 187 -11.16 7.31 8.15
N ALA A 188 -11.72 8.04 9.11
CA ALA A 188 -11.47 9.49 9.25
C ALA A 188 -9.96 9.76 9.44
N ALA A 189 -9.27 8.93 10.22
CA ALA A 189 -7.82 9.02 10.38
C ALA A 189 -7.05 8.69 9.08
N ALA A 190 -7.57 7.80 8.23
CA ALA A 190 -6.95 7.46 6.95
C ALA A 190 -7.03 8.61 5.92
N PHE A 191 -8.00 9.51 6.07
CA PHE A 191 -8.19 10.68 5.19
C PHE A 191 -7.65 11.99 5.78
N ALA A 192 -6.94 11.95 6.91
CA ALA A 192 -6.37 13.13 7.52
C ALA A 192 -5.39 13.88 6.58
N ALA A 193 -5.30 15.20 6.74
CA ALA A 193 -4.37 16.03 5.98
C ALA A 193 -2.93 15.57 6.24
N PRO A 194 -2.16 15.19 5.19
CA PRO A 194 -0.82 14.69 5.39
C PRO A 194 0.15 15.83 5.76
N MET A 195 1.02 15.58 6.73
CA MET A 195 2.20 16.41 6.97
C MET A 195 3.30 16.09 5.96
N LEU A 196 4.30 16.98 5.85
CA LEU A 196 5.45 16.75 4.96
C LEU A 196 6.16 15.41 5.27
N ASP A 197 6.30 15.08 6.55
CA ASP A 197 6.88 13.82 6.97
C ASP A 197 6.06 12.61 6.49
N ASP A 198 4.73 12.70 6.49
CA ASP A 198 3.86 11.65 5.96
C ASP A 198 4.05 11.49 4.45
N VAL A 199 4.14 12.59 3.70
CA VAL A 199 4.37 12.55 2.25
C VAL A 199 5.70 11.86 1.90
N VAL A 200 6.76 12.14 2.66
CA VAL A 200 8.07 11.49 2.44
C VAL A 200 8.02 10.02 2.86
N ASN A 201 7.39 9.69 3.98
CA ASN A 201 7.37 8.33 4.51
C ASN A 201 6.44 7.40 3.71
N ASP A 202 5.34 7.93 3.15
CA ASP A 202 4.34 7.16 2.42
C ASP A 202 4.65 7.02 0.92
N CYS A 203 5.55 7.84 0.35
CA CYS A 203 5.81 7.83 -1.10
C CYS A 203 6.21 6.44 -1.63
N GLY A 204 6.96 5.66 -0.83
CA GLY A 204 7.31 4.28 -1.19
C GLY A 204 6.10 3.37 -1.32
N ARG A 205 5.15 3.46 -0.38
CA ARG A 205 3.89 2.68 -0.37
C ARG A 205 2.98 3.10 -1.52
N GLU A 206 2.81 4.41 -1.73
CA GLU A 206 1.97 4.95 -2.81
C GLU A 206 2.48 4.51 -4.18
N LEU A 207 3.79 4.65 -4.44
CA LEU A 207 4.39 4.19 -5.69
C LEU A 207 4.28 2.68 -5.87
N LEU A 208 4.46 1.90 -4.80
CA LEU A 208 4.30 0.45 -4.85
C LEU A 208 2.86 0.04 -5.18
N THR A 209 1.88 0.74 -4.60
CA THR A 209 0.45 0.52 -4.90
C THR A 209 0.16 0.75 -6.38
N ILE A 210 0.63 1.87 -6.93
CA ILE A 210 0.44 2.22 -8.34
C ILE A 210 1.16 1.23 -9.26
N VAL A 211 2.39 0.78 -8.93
CA VAL A 211 3.07 -0.30 -9.66
C VAL A 211 2.18 -1.54 -9.75
N GLY A 212 1.55 -1.92 -8.64
CA GLY A 212 0.65 -3.07 -8.58
C GLY A 212 -0.52 -2.94 -9.54
N PHE A 213 -1.23 -1.81 -9.47
CA PHE A 213 -2.38 -1.54 -10.34
C PHE A 213 -2.00 -1.45 -11.82
N GLU A 214 -0.88 -0.80 -12.16
CA GLU A 214 -0.39 -0.73 -13.55
C GLU A 214 -0.08 -2.12 -14.11
N VAL A 215 0.50 -3.02 -13.31
CA VAL A 215 0.78 -4.39 -13.74
C VAL A 215 -0.51 -5.20 -13.89
N LEU A 216 -1.41 -5.15 -12.92
CA LEU A 216 -2.70 -5.86 -13.00
C LEU A 216 -3.56 -5.37 -14.18
N SER A 217 -3.54 -4.06 -14.45
CA SER A 217 -4.21 -3.46 -15.60
C SER A 217 -3.66 -3.99 -16.92
N ALA A 218 -2.33 -4.03 -17.05
CA ALA A 218 -1.66 -4.55 -18.26
C ALA A 218 -1.88 -6.06 -18.47
N GLU A 219 -2.08 -6.82 -17.40
CA GLU A 219 -2.35 -8.26 -17.44
C GLU A 219 -3.85 -8.59 -17.63
N GLY A 220 -4.73 -7.59 -17.61
CA GLY A 220 -6.18 -7.78 -17.75
C GLY A 220 -6.84 -8.38 -16.50
N HIS A 221 -6.16 -8.35 -15.36
CA HIS A 221 -6.66 -8.88 -14.08
C HIS A 221 -7.50 -7.88 -13.29
N LEU A 222 -7.48 -6.60 -13.67
CA LEU A 222 -8.50 -5.66 -13.22
C LEU A 222 -9.78 -5.95 -14.01
N GLY A 223 -10.69 -6.75 -13.41
CA GLY A 223 -12.06 -6.86 -13.91
C GLY A 223 -12.62 -5.46 -14.10
N HIS A 224 -13.31 -5.22 -15.21
CA HIS A 224 -13.86 -3.92 -15.60
C HIS A 224 -14.56 -3.22 -14.43
N VAL A 225 -13.84 -2.31 -13.78
CA VAL A 225 -14.42 -1.27 -12.94
C VAL A 225 -14.33 0.00 -13.78
N VAL A 226 -15.43 0.26 -14.48
CA VAL A 226 -15.75 1.53 -15.13
C VAL A 226 -16.39 2.44 -14.10
#